data_AF-A0A5E4X5U3-F1
#
_entry.id   AF-A0A5E4X5U3-F1
#
_cell.length_a   1.000
_cell.length_b   1.000
_cell.length_c   1.000
_cell.angle_alpha   90.00
_cell.angle_beta   90.00
_cell.angle_gamma   90.00
#
_symmetry.space_group_name_H-M   'P 1'
#
loop_
_entity.id
_entity.type
_entity.pdbx_description
1 polymer ?
#
loop_
_entity_poly.entity_id
_entity_poly.type
_entity_poly.pdbx_seq_one_letter_code
_entity_poly.pdbx_strand_id
1 'polypeptide(L)'
;MPPICPNACWFPVLNYPNLHLSERRVQTLDEFNRQFLAGGPVSDGVFDEFLANFTHMGVIDRLCSWLSVSRKSEILNSVALGHIASTEAGRDYLKSKDKDAICRAEDGAVDVLKLLMHDDRKRMLTRAEIGQRGQIYLKFLDMDLCLPLGHKCFENTQGRLTHEEIEQLLSVETEGAASGLAQFAERFREEHVWQLDREACLAWSAAIDRWIGKRRIAELGVPGTVIEALGSSLRALGRRVPEFDDATGFSLHDMLSNCAEAFHFVGDRRAYGLALMELGALHVRTGNANVGVSAYRRAADELGREALDLKRVRSDSDADACREDAFACFAKLGESGAPRASISTSVHNENSEPRPPGRDDGLLGRAEFDWLWAKASERAASSQTF
;
A
#
# COMPACT_ATOMS: atom_id res chain seq x y z
N MET A 1 48.01 -17.37 9.46
CA MET A 1 46.57 -17.08 9.34
C MET A 1 46.22 -16.08 10.43
N PRO A 2 45.63 -14.92 10.12
CA PRO A 2 45.14 -14.02 11.16
C PRO A 2 44.00 -14.71 11.92
N PRO A 3 43.85 -14.46 13.23
CA PRO A 3 42.83 -15.10 14.05
C PRO A 3 41.43 -14.67 13.57
N ILE A 4 40.53 -15.65 13.46
CA ILE A 4 39.09 -15.41 13.24
C ILE A 4 38.57 -14.80 14.54
N CYS A 5 38.20 -13.51 14.51
CA CYS A 5 37.62 -12.83 15.66
C CYS A 5 36.24 -13.44 15.98
N PRO A 6 35.96 -13.86 17.21
CA PRO A 6 34.73 -14.58 17.58
C PRO A 6 33.44 -13.74 17.57
N ASN A 7 33.51 -12.44 17.26
CA ASN A 7 32.37 -11.50 17.28
C ASN A 7 32.12 -10.80 15.93
N ALA A 8 32.56 -11.38 14.81
CA ALA A 8 32.39 -10.77 13.50
C ALA A 8 30.96 -10.99 12.97
N CYS A 9 30.12 -9.95 12.95
CA CYS A 9 28.77 -10.05 12.39
C CYS A 9 28.80 -10.35 10.89
N TRP A 10 28.05 -11.36 10.47
CA TRP A 10 27.96 -11.81 9.07
C TRP A 10 27.36 -10.72 8.17
N PHE A 11 28.10 -10.35 7.12
CA PHE A 11 27.71 -9.35 6.15
C PHE A 11 27.81 -9.94 4.73
N PRO A 12 26.71 -10.56 4.24
CA PRO A 12 26.69 -11.41 3.04
C PRO A 12 26.77 -10.64 1.71
N VAL A 13 27.57 -9.58 1.65
CA VAL A 13 27.76 -8.76 0.45
C VAL A 13 29.00 -9.21 -0.28
N LEU A 14 28.81 -9.78 -1.47
CA LEU A 14 29.88 -10.22 -2.36
C LEU A 14 30.87 -9.07 -2.62
N ASN A 15 32.16 -9.41 -2.59
CA ASN A 15 33.29 -8.48 -2.70
C ASN A 15 33.49 -7.55 -1.48
N TYR A 16 32.75 -7.75 -0.39
CA TYR A 16 33.08 -7.14 0.90
C TYR A 16 34.17 -7.97 1.61
N PRO A 17 35.21 -7.35 2.22
CA PRO A 17 36.30 -8.07 2.86
C PRO A 17 35.81 -9.08 3.90
N ASN A 18 36.19 -10.35 3.72
CA ASN A 18 35.84 -11.49 4.59
C ASN A 18 34.34 -11.69 4.84
N LEU A 19 33.44 -10.98 4.15
CA LEU A 19 31.99 -11.06 4.37
C LEU A 19 31.56 -10.79 5.83
N HIS A 20 32.32 -9.96 6.54
CA HIS A 20 32.00 -9.60 7.92
C HIS A 20 32.20 -8.10 8.14
N LEU A 21 31.25 -7.47 8.84
CA LEU A 21 31.50 -6.11 9.34
C LEU A 21 32.54 -6.15 10.46
N SER A 22 33.41 -5.14 10.46
CA SER A 22 34.34 -4.92 11.58
C SER A 22 33.57 -4.63 12.87
N GLU A 23 34.04 -5.13 14.01
CA GLU A 23 33.45 -4.90 15.33
C GLU A 23 33.13 -3.42 15.61
N ARG A 24 34.05 -2.52 15.24
CA ARG A 24 33.83 -1.07 15.38
C ARG A 24 32.61 -0.55 14.62
N ARG A 25 32.30 -1.11 13.44
CA ARG A 25 31.10 -0.73 12.65
C ARG A 25 29.82 -1.24 13.29
N VAL A 26 29.88 -2.46 13.84
CA VAL A 26 28.78 -3.04 14.62
C VAL A 26 28.50 -2.15 15.84
N GLN A 27 29.54 -1.77 16.60
CA GLN A 27 29.39 -0.84 17.73
C GLN A 27 28.81 0.53 17.32
N THR A 28 29.22 1.08 16.18
CA THR A 28 28.67 2.33 15.63
C THR A 28 27.18 2.18 15.27
N LEU A 29 26.79 1.06 14.68
CA LEU A 29 25.39 0.74 14.38
C LEU A 29 24.56 0.58 15.66
N ASP A 30 25.09 -0.16 16.65
CA ASP A 30 24.41 -0.37 17.93
C ASP A 30 24.22 0.95 18.69
N GLU A 31 25.23 1.83 18.68
CA GLU A 31 25.12 3.17 19.26
C GLU A 31 24.03 3.99 18.57
N PHE A 32 24.04 4.02 17.23
CA PHE A 32 23.04 4.70 16.44
C PHE A 32 21.62 4.20 16.76
N ASN A 33 21.41 2.88 16.73
CA ASN A 33 20.11 2.26 17.03
C ASN A 33 19.63 2.54 18.46
N ARG A 34 20.55 2.61 19.43
CA ARG A 34 20.19 2.92 20.82
C ARG A 34 19.62 4.32 20.98
N GLN A 35 20.01 5.28 20.15
CA GLN A 35 19.46 6.64 20.17
C GLN A 35 17.95 6.65 19.87
N PHE A 36 17.46 5.72 19.05
CA PHE A 36 16.03 5.59 18.74
C PHE A 36 15.25 4.87 19.85
N LEU A 37 15.88 3.92 20.54
CA LEU A 37 15.26 3.23 21.69
C LEU A 37 15.07 4.15 22.90
N ALA A 38 15.84 5.24 23.00
CA ALA A 38 15.74 6.21 24.09
C ALA A 38 14.47 7.09 24.04
N GLY A 39 13.68 7.04 22.95
CA GLY A 39 12.37 7.67 22.86
C GLY A 39 12.36 9.20 22.74
N GLY A 40 13.51 9.83 22.48
CA GLY A 40 13.65 11.28 22.28
C GLY A 40 13.81 11.67 20.80
N PRO A 41 13.63 12.97 20.47
CA PRO A 41 13.93 13.47 19.13
C PRO A 41 15.42 13.32 18.82
N VAL A 42 15.73 12.68 17.69
CA VAL A 42 17.09 12.45 17.22
C VAL A 42 17.55 13.66 16.41
N SER A 43 18.73 14.21 16.72
CA SER A 43 19.28 15.37 16.00
C SER A 43 19.97 14.98 14.71
N ASP A 44 20.00 15.90 13.73
CA ASP A 44 20.75 15.76 12.47
C ASP A 44 22.20 15.29 12.68
N GLY A 45 22.86 15.77 13.74
CA GLY A 45 24.24 15.42 14.05
C GLY A 45 24.46 13.93 14.31
N VAL A 46 23.46 13.21 14.81
CA VAL A 46 23.53 11.75 15.02
C VAL A 46 23.61 11.02 13.68
N PHE A 47 22.85 11.47 12.68
CA PHE A 47 22.88 10.89 11.33
C PHE A 47 24.20 11.20 10.62
N ASP A 48 24.67 12.45 10.70
CA ASP A 48 25.95 12.87 10.14
C ASP A 48 27.12 12.08 10.76
N GLU A 49 27.12 11.91 12.09
CA GLU A 49 28.13 11.13 12.80
C GLU A 49 28.10 9.65 12.42
N PHE A 50 26.91 9.05 12.33
CA PHE A 50 26.74 7.66 11.90
C PHE A 50 27.28 7.46 10.49
N LEU A 51 26.92 8.32 9.53
CA LEU A 51 27.42 8.23 8.14
C LEU A 51 28.95 8.34 8.09
N ALA A 52 29.53 9.29 8.81
CA ALA A 52 30.97 9.51 8.84
C ALA A 52 31.72 8.30 9.43
N ASN A 53 31.27 7.81 10.58
CA ASN A 53 31.93 6.74 11.32
C ASN A 53 31.71 5.35 10.71
N PHE A 54 30.52 5.08 10.17
CA PHE A 54 30.21 3.79 9.57
C PHE A 54 30.90 3.61 8.22
N THR A 55 30.95 4.68 7.41
CA THR A 55 31.55 4.64 6.07
C THR A 55 33.08 4.67 6.14
N HIS A 56 33.66 5.60 6.90
CA HIS A 56 35.11 5.84 6.92
C HIS A 56 35.70 5.58 8.31
N MET A 57 36.45 4.48 8.45
CA MET A 57 37.06 4.13 9.72
C MET A 57 38.47 4.70 9.83
N GLY A 58 38.56 5.97 10.23
CA GLY A 58 39.81 6.66 10.58
C GLY A 58 40.24 7.76 9.61
N VAL A 59 41.21 8.58 10.03
CA VAL A 59 41.71 9.74 9.27
C VAL A 59 42.39 9.29 7.96
N ILE A 60 43.07 8.15 7.99
CA ILE A 60 43.73 7.55 6.81
C ILE A 60 42.69 7.05 5.80
N ASP A 61 41.64 6.35 6.24
CA ASP A 61 40.55 5.90 5.35
C ASP A 61 39.85 7.10 4.68
N ARG A 62 39.66 8.22 5.41
CA ARG A 62 39.09 9.47 4.86
C ARG A 62 40.01 10.11 3.80
N LEU A 63 41.31 10.16 4.05
CA LEU A 63 42.30 10.70 3.11
C LEU A 63 42.47 9.80 1.87
N CYS A 64 42.47 8.47 2.06
CA CYS A 64 42.56 7.50 0.96
C CYS A 64 41.28 7.43 0.12
N SER A 65 40.09 7.59 0.72
CA SER A 65 38.83 7.67 -0.04
C SER A 65 38.72 8.94 -0.89
N TRP A 66 39.40 10.02 -0.48
CA TRP A 66 39.49 11.25 -1.26
C TRP A 66 40.35 11.07 -2.52
N LEU A 67 41.32 10.15 -2.48
CA LEU A 67 42.24 9.84 -3.57
C LEU A 67 41.78 8.66 -4.45
N SER A 68 40.88 7.81 -3.96
CA SER A 68 40.29 6.70 -4.70
C SER A 68 38.93 6.33 -4.12
N VAL A 69 37.88 6.30 -4.95
CA VAL A 69 36.59 5.76 -4.55
C VAL A 69 36.73 4.24 -4.47
N SER A 70 36.83 3.70 -3.26
CA SER A 70 36.91 2.26 -3.07
C SER A 70 35.50 1.65 -3.11
N ARG A 71 35.34 0.52 -3.79
CA ARG A 71 34.06 -0.22 -3.84
C ARG A 71 33.50 -0.55 -2.45
N LYS A 72 34.39 -0.72 -1.45
CA LYS A 72 34.03 -0.94 -0.04
C LYS A 72 33.31 0.27 0.56
N SER A 73 33.85 1.47 0.38
CA SER A 73 33.24 2.70 0.93
C SER A 73 31.90 3.00 0.27
N GLU A 74 31.74 2.71 -1.02
CA GLU A 74 30.44 2.85 -1.70
C GLU A 74 29.39 1.92 -1.11
N ILE A 75 29.70 0.62 -0.96
CA ILE A 75 28.79 -0.36 -0.34
C ILE A 75 28.39 0.10 1.07
N LEU A 76 29.35 0.52 1.89
CA LEU A 76 29.07 0.96 3.26
C LEU A 76 28.22 2.22 3.31
N ASN A 77 28.50 3.19 2.45
CA ASN A 77 27.70 4.41 2.35
C ASN A 77 26.26 4.09 1.91
N SER A 78 26.09 3.22 0.91
CA SER A 78 24.77 2.79 0.43
C SER A 78 23.97 2.10 1.54
N VAL A 79 24.59 1.19 2.30
CA VAL A 79 23.89 0.49 3.39
C VAL A 79 23.61 1.43 4.56
N ALA A 80 24.51 2.36 4.90
CA ALA A 80 24.27 3.34 5.95
C ALA A 80 23.11 4.29 5.59
N LEU A 81 23.10 4.84 4.38
CA LEU A 81 22.01 5.67 3.88
C LEU A 81 20.70 4.88 3.80
N GLY A 82 20.75 3.63 3.35
CA GLY A 82 19.61 2.74 3.33
C GLY A 82 19.02 2.52 4.74
N HIS A 83 19.88 2.25 5.72
CA HIS A 83 19.45 2.06 7.10
C HIS A 83 18.80 3.32 7.68
N ILE A 84 19.37 4.51 7.43
CA ILE A 84 18.74 5.80 7.78
C ILE A 84 17.36 5.90 7.12
N ALA A 85 17.26 5.66 5.82
CA ALA A 85 16.01 5.74 5.05
C ALA A 85 14.95 4.68 5.44
N SER A 86 15.34 3.68 6.25
CA SER A 86 14.41 2.67 6.79
C SER A 86 13.68 3.16 8.04
N THR A 87 14.11 4.26 8.66
CA THR A 87 13.49 4.86 9.86
C THR A 87 12.68 6.11 9.50
N GLU A 88 11.65 6.45 10.29
CA GLU A 88 10.86 7.67 10.07
C GLU A 88 11.73 8.94 10.19
N ALA A 89 12.41 9.13 11.33
CA ALA A 89 13.24 10.32 11.55
C ALA A 89 14.41 10.41 10.56
N GLY A 90 14.95 9.27 10.11
CA GLY A 90 15.97 9.25 9.07
C GLY A 90 15.45 9.68 7.70
N ARG A 91 14.18 9.35 7.34
CA ARG A 91 13.56 9.87 6.13
C ARG A 91 13.32 11.37 6.20
N ASP A 92 12.91 11.90 7.36
CA ASP A 92 12.77 13.34 7.57
C ASP A 92 14.12 14.06 7.49
N TYR A 93 15.16 13.50 8.08
CA TYR A 93 16.54 13.95 7.93
C TYR A 93 16.98 13.97 6.46
N LEU A 94 16.74 12.90 5.69
CA LEU A 94 17.15 12.85 4.29
C LEU A 94 16.40 13.89 3.44
N LYS A 95 15.07 14.04 3.64
CA LYS A 95 14.25 15.05 2.97
C LYS A 95 14.72 16.48 3.26
N SER A 96 15.21 16.75 4.49
CA SER A 96 15.70 18.07 4.87
C SER A 96 17.01 18.43 4.19
N LYS A 97 17.86 17.45 3.86
CA LYS A 97 19.15 17.67 3.17
C LYS A 97 18.96 17.91 1.67
N ASP A 98 18.15 17.09 1.02
CA ASP A 98 17.94 17.14 -0.42
C ASP A 98 16.67 16.36 -0.81
N LYS A 99 15.90 16.90 -1.77
CA LYS A 99 14.67 16.29 -2.28
C LYS A 99 14.90 14.86 -2.83
N ASP A 100 16.08 14.59 -3.37
CA ASP A 100 16.40 13.30 -4.01
C ASP A 100 17.17 12.34 -3.07
N ALA A 101 17.36 12.71 -1.80
CA ALA A 101 18.19 11.92 -0.87
C ALA A 101 17.63 10.53 -0.57
N ILE A 102 16.30 10.39 -0.43
CA ILE A 102 15.67 9.06 -0.24
C ILE A 102 15.84 8.21 -1.50
N CYS A 103 15.58 8.77 -2.68
CA CYS A 103 15.79 8.08 -3.95
C CYS A 103 17.24 7.57 -4.08
N ARG A 104 18.24 8.37 -3.67
CA ARG A 104 19.64 7.91 -3.66
C ARG A 104 19.91 6.79 -2.66
N ALA A 105 19.31 6.83 -1.48
CA ALA A 105 19.44 5.74 -0.51
C ALA A 105 18.85 4.43 -1.05
N GLU A 106 17.69 4.51 -1.71
CA GLU A 106 17.03 3.38 -2.37
C GLU A 106 17.81 2.87 -3.60
N ASP A 107 18.39 3.78 -4.39
CA ASP A 107 19.27 3.42 -5.51
C ASP A 107 20.55 2.72 -5.04
N GLY A 108 21.12 3.15 -3.90
CA GLY A 108 22.23 2.45 -3.26
C GLY A 108 21.83 1.06 -2.79
N ALA A 109 20.59 0.90 -2.29
CA ALA A 109 20.08 -0.39 -1.83
C ALA A 109 19.94 -1.41 -2.96
N VAL A 110 19.55 -0.95 -4.14
CA VAL A 110 19.56 -1.75 -5.37
C VAL A 110 20.94 -2.34 -5.66
N ASP A 111 22.01 -1.55 -5.52
CA ASP A 111 23.37 -2.03 -5.80
C ASP A 111 23.85 -3.04 -4.77
N VAL A 112 23.46 -2.86 -3.51
CA VAL A 112 23.72 -3.84 -2.43
C VAL A 112 22.94 -5.12 -2.69
N LEU A 113 21.66 -5.04 -3.08
CA LEU A 113 20.79 -6.18 -3.35
C LEU A 113 21.36 -7.12 -4.43
N LYS A 114 22.04 -6.56 -5.45
CA LYS A 114 22.76 -7.33 -6.49
C LYS A 114 23.95 -8.12 -5.95
N LEU A 115 24.53 -7.64 -4.86
CA LEU A 115 25.74 -8.21 -4.26
C LEU A 115 25.41 -9.15 -3.11
N LEU A 116 24.16 -9.24 -2.64
CA LEU A 116 23.80 -10.19 -1.60
C LEU A 116 23.95 -11.64 -2.09
N MET A 117 24.47 -12.50 -1.22
CA MET A 117 24.42 -13.94 -1.44
C MET A 117 22.97 -14.40 -1.56
N HIS A 118 22.73 -15.33 -2.49
CA HIS A 118 21.38 -15.78 -2.85
C HIS A 118 20.57 -16.29 -1.66
N ASP A 119 21.17 -17.13 -0.81
CA ASP A 119 20.47 -17.73 0.34
C ASP A 119 20.17 -16.71 1.42
N ASP A 120 21.09 -15.77 1.69
CA ASP A 120 20.85 -14.67 2.62
C ASP A 120 19.77 -13.73 2.10
N ARG A 121 19.82 -13.35 0.82
CA ARG A 121 18.80 -12.51 0.18
C ARG A 121 17.40 -13.14 0.30
N LYS A 122 17.27 -14.44 0.02
CA LYS A 122 16.00 -15.17 0.17
C LYS A 122 15.50 -15.14 1.62
N ARG A 123 16.38 -15.38 2.60
CA ARG A 123 16.03 -15.33 4.03
C ARG A 123 15.67 -13.92 4.49
N MET A 124 16.37 -12.90 3.99
CA MET A 124 16.06 -11.50 4.28
C MET A 124 14.68 -11.12 3.73
N LEU A 125 14.32 -11.55 2.51
CA LEU A 125 13.01 -11.31 1.92
C LEU A 125 11.87 -11.94 2.72
N THR A 126 12.04 -13.14 3.28
CA THR A 126 11.03 -13.76 4.16
C THR A 126 10.80 -13.01 5.47
N ARG A 127 11.70 -12.10 5.83
CA ARG A 127 11.66 -11.29 7.05
C ARG A 127 11.59 -9.80 6.72
N ALA A 128 11.13 -9.47 5.51
CA ALA A 128 10.91 -8.10 5.12
C ALA A 128 9.88 -7.47 6.06
N GLU A 129 10.13 -6.22 6.45
CA GLU A 129 9.27 -5.47 7.34
C GLU A 129 8.76 -4.21 6.65
N ILE A 130 7.59 -3.75 7.11
CA ILE A 130 7.00 -2.49 6.69
C ILE A 130 7.33 -1.45 7.76
N GLY A 131 7.81 -0.29 7.36
CA GLY A 131 8.08 0.84 8.26
C GLY A 131 6.84 1.69 8.53
N GLN A 132 6.98 2.67 9.43
CA GLN A 132 5.87 3.56 9.82
C GLN A 132 5.29 4.35 8.64
N ARG A 133 6.12 4.74 7.67
CA ARG A 133 5.70 5.47 6.46
C ARG A 133 5.46 4.57 5.25
N GLY A 134 5.34 3.27 5.48
CA GLY A 134 5.04 2.28 4.46
C GLY A 134 6.25 1.79 3.67
N GLN A 135 7.47 2.26 3.96
CA GLN A 135 8.67 1.78 3.30
C GLN A 135 8.87 0.28 3.58
N ILE A 136 9.18 -0.50 2.54
CA ILE A 136 9.55 -1.91 2.67
C ILE A 136 11.06 -1.95 2.94
N TYR A 137 11.51 -2.74 3.91
CA TYR A 137 12.94 -2.91 4.14
C TYR A 137 13.30 -4.34 4.56
N LEU A 138 14.53 -4.71 4.25
CA LEU A 138 15.14 -5.99 4.58
C LEU A 138 16.09 -5.81 5.75
N LYS A 139 15.94 -6.62 6.80
CA LYS A 139 16.91 -6.67 7.90
C LYS A 139 18.01 -7.68 7.59
N PHE A 140 19.26 -7.29 7.81
CA PHE A 140 20.36 -8.24 7.83
C PHE A 140 20.17 -9.23 8.99
N LEU A 141 20.59 -10.49 8.81
CA LEU A 141 20.19 -11.57 9.70
C LEU A 141 20.83 -11.52 11.10
N ASP A 142 22.08 -11.04 11.16
CA ASP A 142 22.91 -11.06 12.37
C ASP A 142 23.22 -9.66 12.91
N MET A 143 22.48 -8.65 12.46
CA MET A 143 22.64 -7.26 12.89
C MET A 143 21.39 -6.43 12.62
N ASP A 144 21.18 -5.39 13.42
CA ASP A 144 20.06 -4.45 13.26
C ASP A 144 20.33 -3.41 12.16
N LEU A 145 20.80 -3.89 11.00
CA LEU A 145 21.03 -3.09 9.80
C LEU A 145 19.90 -3.34 8.83
N CYS A 146 19.42 -2.27 8.20
CA CYS A 146 18.24 -2.32 7.33
C CYS A 146 18.60 -1.85 5.91
N LEU A 147 17.96 -2.47 4.93
CA LEU A 147 18.11 -2.17 3.51
C LEU A 147 16.72 -1.87 2.91
N PRO A 148 16.40 -0.61 2.59
CA PRO A 148 15.09 -0.24 2.07
C PRO A 148 14.95 -0.70 0.62
N LEU A 149 13.75 -1.13 0.24
CA LEU A 149 13.41 -1.49 -1.13
C LEU A 149 12.62 -0.33 -1.76
N GLY A 150 13.28 0.41 -2.64
CA GLY A 150 12.63 1.42 -3.48
C GLY A 150 12.03 0.83 -4.76
N HIS A 151 11.31 1.65 -5.52
CA HIS A 151 10.66 1.24 -6.78
C HIS A 151 11.62 0.57 -7.77
N LYS A 152 12.87 1.03 -7.87
CA LYS A 152 13.87 0.43 -8.77
C LYS A 152 14.22 -1.01 -8.42
N CYS A 153 14.03 -1.46 -7.17
CA CYS A 153 14.20 -2.85 -6.78
C CYS A 153 13.22 -3.81 -7.49
N PHE A 154 12.11 -3.28 -8.00
CA PHE A 154 11.02 -4.04 -8.64
C PHE A 154 11.00 -3.92 -10.17
N GLU A 155 11.97 -3.20 -10.76
CA GLU A 155 12.11 -3.09 -12.21
C GLU A 155 12.56 -4.40 -12.87
N ASN A 156 12.24 -4.55 -14.17
CA ASN A 156 12.60 -5.73 -14.97
C ASN A 156 14.05 -5.66 -15.50
N THR A 157 15.03 -5.43 -14.63
CA THR A 157 16.46 -5.36 -14.98
C THR A 157 17.29 -6.35 -14.17
N GLN A 158 18.47 -6.72 -14.69
CA GLN A 158 19.31 -7.73 -14.06
C GLN A 158 19.74 -7.33 -12.64
N GLY A 159 19.61 -8.28 -11.70
CA GLY A 159 20.02 -8.12 -10.30
C GLY A 159 19.01 -7.41 -9.40
N ARG A 160 17.85 -7.03 -9.94
CA ARG A 160 16.64 -6.65 -9.20
C ARG A 160 15.92 -7.89 -8.65
N LEU A 161 14.81 -7.67 -7.94
CA LEU A 161 13.98 -8.78 -7.45
C LEU A 161 13.37 -9.56 -8.61
N THR A 162 13.45 -10.89 -8.55
CA THR A 162 12.79 -11.77 -9.50
C THR A 162 11.29 -11.78 -9.25
N HIS A 163 10.52 -12.33 -10.19
CA HIS A 163 9.08 -12.45 -9.99
C HIS A 163 8.75 -13.32 -8.77
N GLU A 164 9.47 -14.42 -8.58
CA GLU A 164 9.29 -15.33 -7.45
C GLU A 164 9.62 -14.65 -6.12
N GLU A 165 10.64 -13.80 -6.08
CA GLU A 165 11.00 -13.04 -4.88
C GLU A 165 9.95 -11.97 -4.53
N ILE A 166 9.37 -11.32 -5.54
CA ILE A 166 8.29 -10.35 -5.34
C ILE A 166 7.01 -11.05 -4.88
N GLU A 167 6.68 -12.19 -5.50
CA GLU A 167 5.56 -13.03 -5.06
C GLU A 167 5.74 -13.46 -3.61
N GLN A 168 6.93 -13.95 -3.25
CA GLN A 168 7.27 -14.32 -1.88
C GLN A 168 7.11 -13.15 -0.90
N LEU A 169 7.49 -11.94 -1.30
CA LEU A 169 7.35 -10.73 -0.48
C LEU A 169 5.87 -10.33 -0.30
N LEU A 170 5.06 -10.41 -1.36
CA LEU A 170 3.72 -9.85 -1.39
C LEU A 170 2.62 -10.80 -0.91
N SER A 171 2.67 -12.06 -1.35
CA SER A 171 1.53 -13.00 -1.22
C SER A 171 1.76 -14.16 -0.26
N VAL A 172 3.01 -14.51 0.03
CA VAL A 172 3.33 -15.68 0.86
C VAL A 172 3.33 -15.31 2.33
N GLU A 173 2.53 -16.02 3.13
CA GLU A 173 2.60 -15.96 4.59
C GLU A 173 3.87 -16.66 5.07
N THR A 174 4.58 -16.03 6.01
CA THR A 174 5.76 -16.61 6.64
C THR A 174 5.41 -17.07 8.06
N GLU A 175 6.23 -17.95 8.65
CA GLU A 175 5.93 -18.51 9.97
C GLU A 175 5.70 -17.40 11.00
N GLY A 176 4.43 -17.23 11.43
CA GLY A 176 4.03 -16.24 12.42
C GLY A 176 3.77 -14.82 11.88
N ALA A 177 3.82 -14.58 10.57
CA ALA A 177 3.53 -13.27 9.97
C ALA A 177 2.63 -13.38 8.73
N ALA A 178 1.66 -12.47 8.65
CA ALA A 178 0.80 -12.32 7.48
C ALA A 178 1.63 -11.92 6.24
N SER A 179 1.09 -12.13 5.04
CA SER A 179 1.76 -11.71 3.79
C SER A 179 2.02 -10.20 3.76
N GLY A 180 2.97 -9.75 2.93
CA GLY A 180 3.29 -8.32 2.82
C GLY A 180 2.08 -7.46 2.45
N LEU A 181 1.22 -7.94 1.54
CA LEU A 181 -0.04 -7.27 1.19
C LEU A 181 -1.00 -7.19 2.38
N ALA A 182 -1.15 -8.27 3.14
CA ALA A 182 -2.03 -8.28 4.31
C ALA A 182 -1.53 -7.32 5.41
N GLN A 183 -0.21 -7.30 5.67
CA GLN A 183 0.39 -6.36 6.62
C GLN A 183 0.21 -4.90 6.16
N PHE A 184 0.37 -4.63 4.86
CA PHE A 184 0.16 -3.30 4.30
C PHE A 184 -1.30 -2.86 4.42
N ALA A 185 -2.23 -3.71 3.95
CA ALA A 185 -3.66 -3.46 3.98
C ALA A 185 -4.15 -3.18 5.41
N GLU A 186 -3.71 -3.96 6.38
CA GLU A 186 -4.07 -3.79 7.79
C GLU A 186 -3.55 -2.48 8.37
N ARG A 187 -2.29 -2.12 8.06
CA ARG A 187 -1.67 -0.89 8.58
C ARG A 187 -2.27 0.37 7.97
N PHE A 188 -2.50 0.38 6.67
CA PHE A 188 -2.95 1.55 5.92
C PHE A 188 -4.44 1.49 5.58
N ARG A 189 -5.24 0.98 6.50
CA ARG A 189 -6.69 1.23 6.52
C ARG A 189 -6.94 2.74 6.62
N GLU A 190 -8.15 3.16 6.25
CA GLU A 190 -8.54 4.54 5.88
C GLU A 190 -7.96 5.65 6.79
N GLU A 191 -7.81 5.39 8.08
CA GLU A 191 -7.33 6.34 9.09
C GLU A 191 -5.82 6.67 9.03
N HIS A 192 -4.99 5.85 8.37
CA HIS A 192 -3.52 5.98 8.40
C HIS A 192 -2.89 6.20 7.02
N VAL A 193 -3.69 6.29 5.96
CA VAL A 193 -3.20 6.41 4.58
C VAL A 193 -2.30 7.64 4.37
N TRP A 194 -2.56 8.73 5.11
CA TRP A 194 -1.77 9.97 5.05
C TRP A 194 -0.32 9.83 5.53
N GLN A 195 0.01 8.75 6.27
CA GLN A 195 1.38 8.48 6.74
C GLN A 195 2.28 7.90 5.65
N LEU A 196 1.71 7.37 4.56
CA LEU A 196 2.49 6.90 3.42
C LEU A 196 3.18 8.07 2.74
N ASP A 197 4.50 7.96 2.56
CA ASP A 197 5.23 8.89 1.71
C ASP A 197 5.30 8.42 0.26
N ARG A 198 5.70 9.34 -0.62
CA ARG A 198 5.67 9.16 -2.07
C ARG A 198 6.57 8.01 -2.50
N GLU A 199 7.77 7.92 -1.95
CA GLU A 199 8.74 6.89 -2.32
C GLU A 199 8.28 5.49 -1.89
N ALA A 200 7.67 5.37 -0.70
CA ALA A 200 7.02 4.13 -0.28
C ALA A 200 5.85 3.75 -1.19
N CYS A 201 4.98 4.70 -1.54
CA CYS A 201 3.89 4.47 -2.50
C CYS A 201 4.42 3.98 -3.86
N LEU A 202 5.50 4.57 -4.38
CA LEU A 202 6.12 4.14 -5.63
C LEU A 202 6.67 2.72 -5.54
N ALA A 203 7.32 2.37 -4.42
CA ALA A 203 7.83 1.02 -4.18
C ALA A 203 6.71 -0.02 -4.19
N TRP A 204 5.61 0.22 -3.47
CA TRP A 204 4.45 -0.67 -3.45
C TRP A 204 3.75 -0.78 -4.80
N SER A 205 3.53 0.33 -5.50
CA SER A 205 2.98 0.31 -6.87
C SER A 205 3.85 -0.56 -7.78
N ALA A 206 5.16 -0.31 -7.81
CA ALA A 206 6.07 -1.04 -8.68
C ALA A 206 6.11 -2.54 -8.33
N ALA A 207 6.08 -2.90 -7.04
CA ALA A 207 6.01 -4.28 -6.60
C ALA A 207 4.73 -4.98 -7.06
N ILE A 208 3.57 -4.35 -6.83
CA ILE A 208 2.26 -4.90 -7.21
C ILE A 208 2.12 -5.00 -8.72
N ASP A 209 2.46 -3.94 -9.46
CA ASP A 209 2.39 -3.92 -10.93
C ASP A 209 3.29 -5.00 -11.54
N ARG A 210 4.49 -5.19 -10.97
CA ARG A 210 5.41 -6.23 -11.41
C ARG A 210 4.89 -7.64 -11.11
N TRP A 211 4.24 -7.81 -9.96
CA TRP A 211 3.67 -9.09 -9.54
C TRP A 211 2.42 -9.45 -10.35
N ILE A 212 1.49 -8.51 -10.59
CA ILE A 212 0.34 -8.75 -11.47
C ILE A 212 0.84 -8.98 -12.91
N GLY A 213 1.74 -8.12 -13.37
CA GLY A 213 2.28 -8.15 -14.72
C GLY A 213 1.19 -7.88 -15.75
N LYS A 214 0.96 -8.83 -16.66
CA LYS A 214 -0.10 -8.75 -17.70
C LYS A 214 -1.29 -9.66 -17.39
N ARG A 215 -1.29 -10.33 -16.24
CA ARG A 215 -2.31 -11.29 -15.85
C ARG A 215 -3.55 -10.56 -15.35
N ARG A 216 -4.71 -11.20 -15.51
CA ARG A 216 -5.92 -10.79 -14.79
C ARG A 216 -5.82 -11.19 -13.33
N ILE A 217 -6.58 -10.53 -12.45
CA ILE A 217 -6.56 -10.86 -11.02
C ILE A 217 -7.02 -12.32 -10.79
N ALA A 218 -8.00 -12.77 -11.56
CA ALA A 218 -8.48 -14.15 -11.52
C ALA A 218 -7.43 -15.21 -11.93
N GLU A 219 -6.35 -14.81 -12.61
CA GLU A 219 -5.30 -15.70 -13.11
C GLU A 219 -4.09 -15.80 -12.16
N LEU A 220 -4.11 -15.08 -11.03
CA LEU A 220 -2.98 -15.06 -10.10
C LEU A 220 -2.79 -16.37 -9.34
N GLY A 221 -3.84 -17.20 -9.22
CA GLY A 221 -3.76 -18.51 -8.57
C GLY A 221 -3.47 -18.48 -7.07
N VAL A 222 -3.69 -17.33 -6.41
CA VAL A 222 -3.47 -17.14 -4.97
C VAL A 222 -4.79 -17.19 -4.17
N PRO A 223 -4.74 -17.41 -2.84
CA PRO A 223 -5.94 -17.44 -2.00
C PRO A 223 -6.76 -16.14 -2.06
N GLY A 224 -8.08 -16.25 -1.86
CA GLY A 224 -8.98 -15.09 -1.87
C GLY A 224 -8.61 -14.01 -0.84
N THR A 225 -8.09 -14.39 0.32
CA THR A 225 -7.60 -13.46 1.34
C THR A 225 -6.43 -12.60 0.85
N VAL A 226 -5.57 -13.15 -0.01
CA VAL A 226 -4.48 -12.39 -0.64
C VAL A 226 -5.03 -11.42 -1.68
N ILE A 227 -6.05 -11.83 -2.45
CA ILE A 227 -6.72 -10.95 -3.42
C ILE A 227 -7.46 -9.80 -2.71
N GLU A 228 -8.11 -10.07 -1.59
CA GLU A 228 -8.74 -9.04 -0.77
C GLU A 228 -7.72 -8.04 -0.21
N ALA A 229 -6.58 -8.54 0.28
CA ALA A 229 -5.47 -7.70 0.72
C ALA A 229 -4.86 -6.88 -0.43
N LEU A 230 -4.78 -7.45 -1.64
CA LEU A 230 -4.38 -6.74 -2.85
C LEU A 230 -5.35 -5.60 -3.17
N GLY A 231 -6.66 -5.86 -3.19
CA GLY A 231 -7.68 -4.83 -3.42
C GLY A 231 -7.58 -3.69 -2.41
N SER A 232 -7.45 -4.03 -1.12
CA SER A 232 -7.29 -3.06 -0.04
C SER A 232 -6.02 -2.23 -0.17
N SER A 233 -4.89 -2.87 -0.50
CA SER A 233 -3.61 -2.19 -0.72
C SER A 233 -3.68 -1.23 -1.91
N LEU A 234 -4.23 -1.67 -3.04
CA LEU A 234 -4.41 -0.84 -4.24
C LEU A 234 -5.33 0.34 -4.00
N ARG A 235 -6.39 0.16 -3.21
CA ARG A 235 -7.29 1.25 -2.83
C ARG A 235 -6.59 2.29 -1.96
N ALA A 236 -5.82 1.86 -0.95
CA ALA A 236 -5.04 2.75 -0.11
C ALA A 236 -4.03 3.57 -0.93
N LEU A 237 -3.30 2.91 -1.85
CA LEU A 237 -2.40 3.59 -2.79
C LEU A 237 -3.16 4.57 -3.70
N GLY A 238 -4.27 4.15 -4.29
CA GLY A 238 -5.09 4.97 -5.20
C GLY A 238 -5.69 6.20 -4.54
N ARG A 239 -5.96 6.15 -3.23
CA ARG A 239 -6.39 7.31 -2.44
C ARG A 239 -5.26 8.25 -2.09
N ARG A 240 -4.06 7.70 -1.85
CA ARG A 240 -2.88 8.48 -1.47
C ARG A 240 -2.28 9.25 -2.65
N VAL A 241 -2.18 8.62 -3.82
CA VAL A 241 -1.50 9.18 -5.00
C VAL A 241 -1.99 10.59 -5.38
N PRO A 242 -3.30 10.89 -5.42
CA PRO A 242 -3.81 12.24 -5.74
C PRO A 242 -3.38 13.35 -4.77
N GLU A 243 -2.87 13.00 -3.58
CA GLU A 243 -2.43 13.97 -2.56
C GLU A 243 -0.96 14.38 -2.72
N PHE A 244 -0.21 13.73 -3.63
CA PHE A 244 1.16 14.13 -3.93
C PHE A 244 1.19 15.25 -4.98
N ASP A 245 2.11 16.20 -4.81
CA ASP A 245 2.34 17.30 -5.77
C ASP A 245 2.76 16.78 -7.16
N ASP A 246 3.41 15.62 -7.20
CA ASP A 246 3.86 14.96 -8.41
C ASP A 246 3.41 13.49 -8.45
N ALA A 247 2.48 13.20 -9.37
CA ALA A 247 1.95 11.86 -9.64
C ALA A 247 2.78 11.07 -10.68
N THR A 248 3.95 11.59 -11.10
CA THR A 248 4.83 10.88 -12.05
C THR A 248 5.26 9.54 -11.50
N GLY A 249 5.10 8.49 -12.31
CA GLY A 249 5.46 7.11 -11.96
C GLY A 249 4.31 6.27 -11.42
N PHE A 250 3.12 6.84 -11.21
CA PHE A 250 1.92 6.11 -10.79
C PHE A 250 0.96 5.88 -11.96
N SER A 251 0.36 4.69 -12.05
CA SER A 251 -0.78 4.42 -12.92
C SER A 251 -2.08 4.32 -12.10
N LEU A 252 -2.64 5.48 -11.74
CA LEU A 252 -3.84 5.53 -10.88
C LEU A 252 -5.04 4.81 -11.48
N HIS A 253 -5.17 4.82 -12.82
CA HIS A 253 -6.21 4.08 -13.51
C HIS A 253 -6.06 2.58 -13.29
N ASP A 254 -4.85 2.04 -13.44
CA ASP A 254 -4.60 0.60 -13.33
C ASP A 254 -4.73 0.16 -11.87
N MET A 255 -4.28 0.99 -10.92
CA MET A 255 -4.49 0.74 -9.49
C MET A 255 -5.97 0.58 -9.14
N LEU A 256 -6.82 1.53 -9.53
CA LEU A 256 -8.25 1.50 -9.22
C LEU A 256 -9.00 0.42 -10.01
N SER A 257 -8.57 0.13 -11.24
CA SER A 257 -9.15 -0.95 -12.06
C SER A 257 -8.84 -2.32 -11.46
N ASN A 258 -7.57 -2.59 -11.11
CA ASN A 258 -7.15 -3.83 -10.47
C ASN A 258 -7.76 -3.97 -9.06
N CYS A 259 -7.94 -2.87 -8.34
CA CYS A 259 -8.66 -2.81 -7.06
C CYS A 259 -10.10 -3.29 -7.22
N ALA A 260 -10.84 -2.72 -8.19
CA ALA A 260 -12.21 -3.12 -8.46
C ALA A 260 -12.29 -4.59 -8.92
N GLU A 261 -11.37 -5.05 -9.78
CA GLU A 261 -11.31 -6.45 -10.21
C GLU A 261 -11.04 -7.40 -9.04
N ALA A 262 -10.16 -7.03 -8.12
CA ALA A 262 -9.86 -7.82 -6.92
C ALA A 262 -11.08 -7.98 -6.01
N PHE A 263 -11.77 -6.89 -5.68
CA PHE A 263 -12.97 -6.95 -4.85
C PHE A 263 -14.13 -7.68 -5.54
N HIS A 264 -14.27 -7.52 -6.85
CA HIS A 264 -15.24 -8.30 -7.63
C HIS A 264 -14.93 -9.81 -7.56
N PHE A 265 -13.66 -10.18 -7.69
CA PHE A 265 -13.22 -11.59 -7.66
C PHE A 265 -13.51 -12.27 -6.32
N VAL A 266 -13.29 -11.58 -5.20
CA VAL A 266 -13.57 -12.13 -3.86
C VAL A 266 -15.04 -12.02 -3.45
N GLY A 267 -15.87 -11.36 -4.26
CA GLY A 267 -17.31 -11.21 -4.00
C GLY A 267 -17.67 -10.13 -2.97
N ASP A 268 -16.73 -9.24 -2.60
CA ASP A 268 -17.03 -8.10 -1.74
C ASP A 268 -17.69 -6.98 -2.55
N ARG A 269 -19.03 -7.01 -2.56
CA ARG A 269 -19.84 -6.07 -3.36
C ARG A 269 -19.70 -4.64 -2.89
N ARG A 270 -19.58 -4.40 -1.58
CA ARG A 270 -19.43 -3.05 -1.02
C ARG A 270 -18.09 -2.47 -1.46
N ALA A 271 -17.00 -3.19 -1.24
CA ALA A 271 -15.66 -2.72 -1.62
C ALA A 271 -15.53 -2.55 -3.14
N TYR A 272 -16.12 -3.46 -3.92
CA TYR A 272 -16.19 -3.33 -5.38
C TYR A 272 -16.94 -2.08 -5.82
N GLY A 273 -18.14 -1.83 -5.26
CA GLY A 273 -18.93 -0.65 -5.55
C GLY A 273 -18.20 0.66 -5.20
N LEU A 274 -17.49 0.68 -4.06
CA LEU A 274 -16.67 1.82 -3.67
C LEU A 274 -15.47 2.05 -4.61
N ALA A 275 -14.78 0.98 -5.02
CA ALA A 275 -13.69 1.07 -6.00
C ALA A 275 -14.18 1.62 -7.35
N LEU A 276 -15.36 1.19 -7.81
CA LEU A 276 -16.00 1.72 -9.01
C LEU A 276 -16.38 3.20 -8.87
N MET A 277 -16.83 3.63 -7.69
CA MET A 277 -17.13 5.04 -7.41
C MET A 277 -15.85 5.90 -7.54
N GLU A 278 -14.73 5.44 -6.98
CA GLU A 278 -13.43 6.11 -7.08
C GLU A 278 -12.91 6.15 -8.52
N LEU A 279 -13.05 5.05 -9.28
CA LEU A 279 -12.73 4.98 -10.70
C LEU A 279 -13.61 5.92 -11.54
N GLY A 280 -14.90 6.02 -11.22
CA GLY A 280 -15.82 6.96 -11.85
C GLY A 280 -15.40 8.42 -11.65
N ALA A 281 -14.98 8.77 -10.43
CA ALA A 281 -14.42 10.09 -10.13
C ALA A 281 -13.14 10.38 -10.92
N LEU A 282 -12.24 9.40 -11.07
CA LEU A 282 -11.04 9.53 -11.90
C LEU A 282 -11.38 9.80 -13.37
N HIS A 283 -12.29 9.02 -13.95
CA HIS A 283 -12.66 9.18 -15.37
C HIS A 283 -13.29 10.56 -15.63
N VAL A 284 -14.15 11.05 -14.75
CA VAL A 284 -14.72 12.39 -14.88
C VAL A 284 -13.63 13.46 -14.82
N ARG A 285 -12.69 13.38 -13.87
CA ARG A 285 -11.58 14.34 -13.73
C ARG A 285 -10.65 14.35 -14.94
N THR A 286 -10.47 13.21 -15.60
CA THR A 286 -9.60 13.05 -16.78
C THR A 286 -10.32 13.33 -18.11
N GLY A 287 -11.56 13.84 -18.07
CA GLY A 287 -12.33 14.20 -19.27
C GLY A 287 -13.09 13.05 -19.94
N ASN A 288 -13.04 11.84 -19.37
CA ASN A 288 -13.72 10.64 -19.88
C ASN A 288 -15.12 10.49 -19.25
N ALA A 289 -15.95 11.52 -19.37
CA ALA A 289 -17.23 11.61 -18.65
C ALA A 289 -18.17 10.40 -18.88
N ASN A 290 -18.27 9.89 -20.11
CA ASN A 290 -19.13 8.75 -20.43
C ASN A 290 -18.69 7.46 -19.70
N VAL A 291 -17.38 7.23 -19.62
CA VAL A 291 -16.83 6.08 -18.89
C VAL A 291 -17.06 6.26 -17.39
N GLY A 292 -16.88 7.48 -16.89
CA GLY A 292 -17.16 7.82 -15.49
C GLY A 292 -18.63 7.60 -15.10
N VAL A 293 -19.57 8.01 -15.96
CA VAL A 293 -21.02 7.76 -15.78
C VAL A 293 -21.32 6.26 -15.72
N SER A 294 -20.71 5.47 -16.60
CA SER A 294 -20.87 4.01 -16.59
C SER A 294 -20.36 3.38 -15.27
N ALA A 295 -19.20 3.83 -14.79
CA ALA A 295 -18.62 3.38 -13.52
C ALA A 295 -19.51 3.76 -12.32
N TYR A 296 -19.97 5.01 -12.22
CA TYR A 296 -20.91 5.42 -11.16
C TYR A 296 -22.22 4.66 -11.20
N ARG A 297 -22.72 4.31 -12.38
CA ARG A 297 -23.94 3.53 -12.52
C ARG A 297 -23.80 2.12 -11.98
N ARG A 298 -22.68 1.45 -12.29
CA ARG A 298 -22.37 0.13 -11.73
C ARG A 298 -22.13 0.22 -10.22
N ALA A 299 -21.43 1.24 -9.74
CA ALA A 299 -21.23 1.49 -8.32
C ALA A 299 -22.57 1.62 -7.57
N ALA A 300 -23.49 2.44 -8.10
CA ALA A 300 -24.82 2.64 -7.51
C ALA A 300 -25.63 1.34 -7.44
N ASP A 301 -25.56 0.49 -8.47
CA ASP A 301 -26.24 -0.80 -8.50
C ASP A 301 -25.67 -1.77 -7.44
N GLU A 302 -24.35 -1.95 -7.39
CA GLU A 302 -23.73 -2.86 -6.43
C GLU A 302 -23.95 -2.42 -4.98
N LEU A 303 -23.71 -1.14 -4.68
CA LEU A 303 -23.92 -0.58 -3.34
C LEU A 303 -25.39 -0.62 -2.93
N GLY A 304 -26.31 -0.30 -3.85
CA GLY A 304 -27.75 -0.32 -3.57
C GLY A 304 -28.26 -1.74 -3.33
N ARG A 305 -27.80 -2.73 -4.10
CA ARG A 305 -28.17 -4.15 -3.87
C ARG A 305 -27.60 -4.67 -2.56
N GLU A 306 -26.34 -4.36 -2.26
CA GLU A 306 -25.71 -4.72 -0.98
C GLU A 306 -26.46 -4.11 0.20
N ALA A 307 -26.84 -2.84 0.11
CA ALA A 307 -27.65 -2.17 1.12
C ALA A 307 -28.99 -2.90 1.37
N LEU A 308 -29.68 -3.31 0.29
CA LEU A 308 -30.96 -4.05 0.40
C LEU A 308 -30.77 -5.43 1.02
N ASP A 309 -29.69 -6.13 0.70
CA ASP A 309 -29.39 -7.45 1.24
C ASP A 309 -29.02 -7.36 2.73
N LEU A 310 -28.16 -6.41 3.12
CA LEU A 310 -27.83 -6.11 4.52
C LEU A 310 -29.07 -5.71 5.34
N LYS A 311 -29.98 -4.93 4.75
CA LYS A 311 -31.23 -4.54 5.40
C LYS A 311 -32.13 -5.75 5.69
N ARG A 312 -32.13 -6.77 4.82
CA ARG A 312 -32.91 -8.01 5.03
C ARG A 312 -32.36 -8.85 6.18
N VAL A 313 -31.03 -8.88 6.35
CA VAL A 313 -30.37 -9.60 7.44
C VAL A 313 -30.21 -8.78 8.73
N ARG A 314 -30.82 -7.57 8.77
CA ARG A 314 -30.84 -6.65 9.92
C ARG A 314 -29.45 -6.12 10.36
N SER A 315 -28.51 -5.98 9.42
CA SER A 315 -27.31 -5.16 9.67
C SER A 315 -27.60 -3.70 9.32
N ASP A 316 -28.29 -2.99 10.22
CA ASP A 316 -28.83 -1.65 9.91
C ASP A 316 -27.72 -0.60 9.64
N SER A 317 -26.63 -0.62 10.41
CA SER A 317 -25.54 0.35 10.23
C SER A 317 -24.82 0.18 8.90
N ASP A 318 -24.50 -1.06 8.50
CA ASP A 318 -23.82 -1.33 7.24
C ASP A 318 -24.75 -1.10 6.05
N ALA A 319 -26.03 -1.45 6.20
CA ALA A 319 -27.05 -1.18 5.19
C ALA A 319 -27.23 0.32 4.94
N ASP A 320 -27.27 1.14 6.00
CA ASP A 320 -27.38 2.59 5.88
C ASP A 320 -26.11 3.20 5.25
N ALA A 321 -24.92 2.72 5.60
CA ALA A 321 -23.68 3.18 4.98
C ALA A 321 -23.65 2.87 3.47
N CYS A 322 -23.96 1.64 3.06
CA CYS A 322 -24.07 1.27 1.64
C CYS A 322 -25.15 2.10 0.91
N ARG A 323 -26.26 2.44 1.58
CA ARG A 323 -27.30 3.31 1.02
C ARG A 323 -26.77 4.72 0.76
N GLU A 324 -26.03 5.29 1.72
CA GLU A 324 -25.43 6.61 1.57
C GLU A 324 -24.44 6.66 0.40
N ASP A 325 -23.59 5.65 0.27
CA ASP A 325 -22.65 5.53 -0.85
C ASP A 325 -23.38 5.37 -2.20
N ALA A 326 -24.45 4.57 -2.25
CA ALA A 326 -25.29 4.43 -3.45
C ALA A 326 -25.95 5.77 -3.82
N PHE A 327 -26.46 6.52 -2.83
CA PHE A 327 -27.03 7.85 -3.02
C PHE A 327 -26.01 8.86 -3.54
N ALA A 328 -24.76 8.81 -3.08
CA ALA A 328 -23.69 9.63 -3.62
C ALA A 328 -23.48 9.35 -5.11
N CYS A 329 -23.52 8.08 -5.53
CA CYS A 329 -23.42 7.70 -6.94
C CYS A 329 -24.62 8.19 -7.76
N PHE A 330 -25.86 8.03 -7.29
CA PHE A 330 -27.05 8.55 -7.97
C PHE A 330 -27.02 10.07 -8.16
N ALA A 331 -26.52 10.81 -7.17
CA ALA A 331 -26.34 12.25 -7.28
C ALA A 331 -25.36 12.63 -8.40
N LYS A 332 -24.28 11.86 -8.60
CA LYS A 332 -23.33 12.06 -9.73
C LYS A 332 -23.95 11.75 -11.09
N LEU A 333 -24.98 10.92 -11.14
CA LEU A 333 -25.74 10.61 -12.35
C LEU A 333 -26.83 11.65 -12.67
N GLY A 334 -27.01 12.67 -11.82
CA GLY A 334 -28.12 13.63 -11.94
C GLY A 334 -29.47 13.07 -11.53
N GLU A 335 -29.49 11.88 -10.92
CA GLU A 335 -30.69 11.22 -10.41
C GLU A 335 -31.02 11.79 -9.03
N SER A 336 -31.45 13.06 -9.02
CA SER A 336 -31.97 13.70 -7.81
C SER A 336 -33.34 13.12 -7.51
N GLY A 337 -33.49 12.48 -6.35
CA GLY A 337 -34.81 12.09 -5.86
C GLY A 337 -35.68 13.35 -5.81
N ALA A 338 -36.82 13.35 -6.51
CA ALA A 338 -37.82 14.38 -6.29
C ALA A 338 -38.10 14.42 -4.78
N PRO A 339 -38.21 15.61 -4.14
CA PRO A 339 -38.66 15.69 -2.77
C PRO A 339 -39.99 14.95 -2.72
N ARG A 340 -40.11 13.95 -1.84
CA ARG A 340 -41.43 13.40 -1.48
C ARG A 340 -42.30 14.61 -1.13
N ALA A 341 -43.22 14.96 -2.02
CA ALA A 341 -44.22 15.94 -1.74
C ALA A 341 -44.86 15.53 -0.42
N SER A 342 -44.85 16.45 0.54
CA SER A 342 -45.41 16.30 1.87
C SER A 342 -46.73 15.56 1.76
N ILE A 343 -46.80 14.39 2.40
CA ILE A 343 -48.00 13.57 2.46
C ILE A 343 -49.09 14.44 3.07
N SER A 344 -49.96 14.95 2.21
CA SER A 344 -51.26 15.46 2.61
C SER A 344 -52.02 14.26 3.17
N THR A 345 -52.42 14.37 4.43
CA THR A 345 -53.31 13.45 5.12
C THR A 345 -54.59 13.26 4.32
N SER A 346 -54.61 12.25 3.45
CA SER A 346 -55.85 11.68 2.94
C SER A 346 -55.76 10.17 3.11
N VAL A 347 -56.57 9.68 4.03
CA VAL A 347 -56.80 8.28 4.32
C VAL A 347 -57.41 7.65 3.07
N HIS A 348 -56.60 6.95 2.28
CA HIS A 348 -57.07 5.92 1.36
C HIS A 348 -56.25 4.66 1.55
N ASN A 349 -56.97 3.62 1.98
CA ASN A 349 -56.49 2.29 2.25
C ASN A 349 -56.17 1.56 0.94
N GLU A 350 -55.12 0.74 0.99
CA GLU A 350 -54.88 -0.45 0.16
C GLU A 350 -54.96 -0.27 -1.36
N ASN A 351 -53.83 0.13 -1.96
CA ASN A 351 -53.19 -0.69 -3.00
C ASN A 351 -51.79 -0.17 -3.30
N SER A 352 -50.83 -1.09 -3.19
CA SER A 352 -49.40 -1.00 -3.51
C SER A 352 -49.05 0.16 -4.44
N GLU A 353 -48.24 1.12 -3.98
CA GLU A 353 -47.61 2.09 -4.89
C GLU A 353 -46.98 1.31 -6.05
N PRO A 354 -47.32 1.63 -7.31
CA PRO A 354 -46.81 0.91 -8.47
C PRO A 354 -45.29 1.00 -8.46
N ARG A 355 -44.64 -0.15 -8.63
CA ARG A 355 -43.17 -0.22 -8.71
C ARG A 355 -42.71 0.75 -9.81
N PRO A 356 -41.76 1.67 -9.52
CA PRO A 356 -41.19 2.53 -10.53
C PRO A 356 -40.61 1.69 -11.69
N PRO A 357 -40.65 2.19 -12.94
CA PRO A 357 -39.99 1.50 -14.03
C PRO A 357 -38.50 1.35 -13.70
N GLY A 358 -37.98 0.14 -13.91
CA GLY A 358 -36.54 -0.09 -13.83
C GLY A 358 -35.80 0.64 -14.96
N ARG A 359 -34.49 0.76 -14.84
CA ARG A 359 -33.67 1.31 -15.94
C ARG A 359 -33.65 0.35 -17.12
N ASP A 360 -33.51 0.89 -18.32
CA ASP A 360 -33.39 0.11 -19.56
C ASP A 360 -32.15 -0.80 -19.60
N ASP A 361 -31.11 -0.47 -18.81
CA ASP A 361 -29.87 -1.26 -18.72
C ASP A 361 -29.91 -2.34 -17.64
N GLY A 362 -31.04 -2.54 -16.97
CA GLY A 362 -31.23 -3.57 -15.94
C GLY A 362 -30.50 -3.29 -14.63
N LEU A 363 -29.78 -2.17 -14.54
CA LEU A 363 -29.17 -1.69 -13.31
C LEU A 363 -30.19 -0.94 -12.47
N LEU A 364 -29.91 -0.83 -11.18
CA LEU A 364 -30.77 -0.16 -10.23
C LEU A 364 -30.78 1.35 -10.49
N GLY A 365 -31.97 1.92 -10.69
CA GLY A 365 -32.18 3.37 -10.73
C GLY A 365 -32.53 3.94 -9.36
N ARG A 366 -32.31 5.24 -9.14
CA ARG A 366 -32.60 5.88 -7.84
C ARG A 366 -34.02 5.64 -7.33
N ALA A 367 -35.03 5.88 -8.19
CA ALA A 367 -36.43 5.74 -7.81
C ALA A 367 -36.79 4.29 -7.47
N GLU A 368 -36.26 3.33 -8.23
CA GLU A 368 -36.45 1.90 -7.95
C GLU A 368 -35.80 1.50 -6.62
N PHE A 369 -34.58 1.98 -6.35
CA PHE A 369 -33.88 1.74 -5.09
C PHE A 369 -34.67 2.29 -3.89
N ASP A 370 -35.11 3.54 -3.94
CA ASP A 370 -35.89 4.16 -2.86
C ASP A 370 -37.19 3.37 -2.57
N TRP A 371 -37.87 2.88 -3.62
CA TRP A 371 -39.05 2.03 -3.49
C TRP A 371 -38.72 0.68 -2.83
N LEU A 372 -37.67 0.00 -3.30
CA LEU A 372 -37.22 -1.28 -2.72
C LEU A 372 -36.79 -1.12 -1.26
N TRP A 373 -36.10 -0.03 -0.93
CA TRP A 373 -35.65 0.28 0.41
C TRP A 373 -36.82 0.52 1.37
N ALA A 374 -37.84 1.27 0.93
CA ALA A 374 -39.06 1.47 1.70
C ALA A 374 -39.76 0.13 1.99
N LYS A 375 -39.88 -0.74 0.98
CA LYS A 375 -40.46 -2.09 1.14
C LYS A 375 -39.66 -2.99 2.06
N ALA A 376 -38.33 -2.93 2.02
CA ALA A 376 -37.47 -3.66 2.95
C ALA A 376 -37.69 -3.17 4.40
N SER A 377 -37.81 -1.85 4.58
CA SER A 377 -38.00 -1.22 5.89
C SER A 377 -39.37 -1.54 6.51
N GLU A 378 -40.45 -1.52 5.72
CA GLU A 378 -41.80 -1.93 6.15
C GLU A 378 -41.81 -3.38 6.66
N ARG A 379 -41.17 -4.30 5.94
CA ARG A 379 -41.10 -5.72 6.33
C ARG A 379 -40.29 -5.94 7.61
N ALA A 380 -39.20 -5.18 7.78
CA ALA A 380 -38.40 -5.24 8.99
C ALA A 380 -39.19 -4.77 10.23
N ALA A 381 -39.95 -3.68 10.11
CA ALA A 381 -40.80 -3.15 11.18
C ALA A 381 -41.92 -4.13 11.57
N SER A 382 -42.61 -4.71 10.60
CA SER A 382 -43.69 -5.68 10.85
C SER A 382 -43.20 -6.98 11.51
N SER A 383 -41.91 -7.28 11.41
CA SER A 383 -41.28 -8.47 12.01
C SER A 383 -40.74 -8.23 13.44
N GLN A 384 -40.95 -7.04 14.01
CA GLN A 384 -40.61 -6.71 15.40
C GLN A 384 -41.86 -6.65 16.31
N THR A 385 -43.06 -6.60 15.72
CA THR A 385 -44.34 -6.50 16.44
C THR A 385 -44.99 -7.85 16.79
N PHE A 386 -44.28 -8.97 16.61
CA PHE A 386 -44.75 -10.33 16.91
C PHE A 386 -43.90 -11.03 17.96
#